data_AF-A0A3N5U9V0-F1
#
_entry.id   AF-A0A3N5U9V0-F1
#
_cell.length_a   1.000
_cell.length_b   1.000
_cell.length_c   1.000
_cell.angle_alpha   90.00
_cell.angle_beta   90.00
_cell.angle_gamma   90.00
#
_symmetry.space_group_name_H-M   'P 1'
#
loop_
_entity.id
_entity.type
_entity.pdbx_description
1 polymer ?
#
loop_
_entity_poly.entity_id
_entity_poly.type
_entity_poly.pdbx_seq_one_letter_code
_entity_poly.pdbx_strand_id
1 'polypeptide(L)'
;ACFAGIGFGNAGVHLPHGMSYPVSGMVRNYVPKGYPAGHPIVPHGMAVALHAPAVFRFTAPANPELHLYVAGLMGADTSGVPPAKAGELLAGAIADLMRRVGMPNGLAAIGFGPGDVDKLVAGTLPQHRVTKLSPRPIDAEALKKLFLDSMTCW
;
A
#
# COMPACT_ATOMS: atom_id res chain seq x y z
N ALA A 1 15.40 -9.64 0.25
CA ALA A 1 14.27 -10.59 0.37
C ALA A 1 14.37 -11.46 1.63
N CYS A 2 15.47 -12.20 1.85
CA CYS A 2 15.61 -13.14 2.97
C CYS A 2 15.33 -12.54 4.37
N PHE A 3 15.96 -11.42 4.74
CA PHE A 3 15.75 -10.78 6.05
C PHE A 3 14.31 -10.31 6.28
N ALA A 4 13.66 -9.77 5.25
CA ALA A 4 12.25 -9.39 5.34
C ALA A 4 11.36 -10.62 5.58
N GLY A 5 11.64 -11.74 4.92
CA GLY A 5 10.93 -13.01 5.10
C GLY A 5 11.06 -13.58 6.52
N ILE A 6 12.24 -13.46 7.15
CA ILE A 6 12.43 -13.83 8.56
C ILE A 6 11.56 -12.96 9.47
N GLY A 7 11.51 -11.65 9.20
CA GLY A 7 10.69 -10.70 9.97
C GLY A 7 9.20 -10.99 9.84
N PHE A 8 8.64 -10.84 8.64
CA PHE A 8 7.20 -11.02 8.44
C PHE A 8 6.74 -12.47 8.58
N GLY A 9 7.64 -13.46 8.44
CA GLY A 9 7.31 -14.87 8.69
C GLY A 9 6.88 -15.12 10.14
N ASN A 10 7.32 -14.29 11.09
CA ASN A 10 6.94 -14.35 12.50
C ASN A 10 5.90 -13.28 12.88
N ALA A 11 6.06 -12.05 12.38
CA ALA A 11 5.19 -10.92 12.75
C ALA A 11 3.92 -10.81 11.89
N GLY A 12 3.90 -11.44 10.72
CA GLY A 12 2.86 -11.27 9.71
C GLY A 12 2.96 -9.96 8.93
N VAL A 13 1.94 -9.70 8.11
CA VAL A 13 1.78 -8.49 7.27
C VAL A 13 0.35 -7.97 7.41
N HIS A 14 0.12 -6.69 7.07
CA HIS A 14 -1.18 -6.05 7.29
C HIS A 14 -1.84 -5.50 6.01
N LEU A 15 -2.59 -4.40 6.15
CA LEU A 15 -3.48 -3.78 5.15
C LEU A 15 -2.98 -3.78 3.70
N PRO A 16 -1.72 -3.41 3.34
CA PRO A 16 -1.29 -3.38 1.95
C PRO A 16 -1.41 -4.75 1.27
N HIS A 17 -1.19 -5.84 2.03
CA HIS A 17 -1.37 -7.20 1.52
C HIS A 17 -2.86 -7.55 1.40
N GLY A 18 -3.67 -7.24 2.42
CA GLY A 18 -5.12 -7.49 2.37
C GLY A 18 -5.82 -6.77 1.21
N MET A 19 -5.46 -5.51 0.99
CA MET A 19 -6.00 -4.68 -0.10
C MET A 19 -5.49 -5.12 -1.48
N SER A 20 -4.32 -5.76 -1.55
CA SER A 20 -3.76 -6.24 -2.82
C SER A 20 -4.53 -7.40 -3.45
N TYR A 21 -5.19 -8.23 -2.63
CA TYR A 21 -5.88 -9.43 -3.10
C TYR A 21 -7.07 -9.11 -4.03
N PRO A 22 -8.03 -8.24 -3.67
CA PRO A 22 -9.09 -7.87 -4.59
C PRO A 22 -8.57 -7.12 -5.82
N VAL A 23 -7.53 -6.28 -5.69
CA VAL A 23 -6.91 -5.61 -6.85
C VAL A 23 -6.34 -6.61 -7.84
N SER A 24 -5.65 -7.64 -7.35
CA SER A 24 -5.08 -8.69 -8.22
C SER A 24 -6.19 -9.57 -8.83
N GLY A 25 -7.21 -9.91 -8.05
CA GLY A 25 -8.32 -10.78 -8.47
C GLY A 25 -9.36 -10.12 -9.38
N MET A 26 -9.44 -8.78 -9.38
CA MET A 26 -10.43 -8.01 -10.15
C MET A 26 -9.78 -7.23 -11.31
N VAL A 27 -8.53 -7.52 -11.66
CA VAL A 27 -7.87 -6.93 -12.82
C VAL A 27 -8.68 -7.18 -14.09
N ARG A 28 -8.83 -6.14 -14.91
CA ARG A 28 -9.57 -6.23 -16.18
C ARG A 28 -8.64 -6.37 -17.36
N ASN A 29 -7.81 -5.35 -17.60
CA ASN A 29 -7.08 -5.19 -18.86
C ASN A 29 -5.60 -4.82 -18.67
N TYR A 30 -5.14 -4.63 -17.43
CA TYR A 30 -3.77 -4.19 -17.17
C TYR A 30 -2.78 -5.33 -17.41
N VAL A 31 -1.75 -5.07 -18.22
CA VAL A 31 -0.62 -5.96 -18.44
C VAL A 31 0.66 -5.14 -18.22
N PRO A 32 1.49 -5.46 -17.21
CA PRO A 32 2.70 -4.70 -16.95
C PRO A 32 3.71 -4.90 -18.08
N LYS A 33 4.52 -3.88 -18.35
CA LYS A 33 5.64 -3.99 -19.29
C LYS A 33 6.56 -5.15 -18.88
N GLY A 34 6.92 -6.00 -19.83
CA GLY A 34 7.80 -7.16 -19.61
C GLY A 34 7.07 -8.44 -19.18
N TYR A 35 5.76 -8.41 -18.99
CA TYR A 35 4.95 -9.63 -18.78
C TYR A 35 4.40 -10.17 -20.10
N PRO A 36 4.07 -11.48 -20.17
CA PRO A 36 3.44 -12.07 -21.35
C PRO A 36 2.17 -11.33 -21.77
N ALA A 37 2.06 -11.02 -23.06
CA ALA A 37 0.88 -10.37 -23.61
C ALA A 37 -0.36 -11.28 -23.54
N GLY A 38 -1.55 -10.68 -23.52
CA GLY A 38 -2.83 -11.40 -23.61
C GLY A 38 -3.37 -11.96 -22.29
N HIS A 39 -2.66 -11.79 -21.18
CA HIS A 39 -3.14 -12.19 -19.85
C HIS A 39 -3.12 -11.01 -18.86
N PRO A 40 -4.26 -10.36 -18.61
CA PRO A 40 -4.36 -9.28 -17.63
C PRO A 40 -3.91 -9.74 -16.25
N ILE A 41 -2.99 -8.98 -15.65
CA ILE A 41 -2.40 -9.29 -14.34
C ILE A 41 -1.95 -8.02 -13.64
N VAL A 42 -2.22 -7.92 -12.35
CA VAL A 42 -1.48 -7.02 -11.46
C VAL A 42 -0.57 -7.89 -10.60
N PRO A 43 0.77 -7.83 -10.78
CA PRO A 43 1.68 -8.60 -9.96
C PRO A 43 1.49 -8.26 -8.48
N HIS A 44 1.50 -9.28 -7.61
CA HIS A 44 1.18 -9.08 -6.18
C HIS A 44 2.01 -7.97 -5.52
N GLY A 45 3.33 -7.94 -5.75
CA GLY A 45 4.20 -6.89 -5.21
C GLY A 45 3.83 -5.49 -5.70
N MET A 46 3.35 -5.36 -6.94
CA MET A 46 2.84 -4.09 -7.48
C MET A 46 1.53 -3.69 -6.77
N ALA A 47 0.58 -4.62 -6.65
CA ALA A 47 -0.66 -4.37 -5.93
C ALA A 47 -0.40 -3.98 -4.47
N VAL A 48 0.53 -4.63 -3.76
CA VAL A 48 0.92 -4.26 -2.39
C VAL A 48 1.50 -2.84 -2.33
N ALA A 49 2.45 -2.53 -3.22
CA ALA A 49 3.14 -1.24 -3.22
C ALA A 49 2.18 -0.05 -3.48
N LEU A 50 1.17 -0.21 -4.33
CA LEU A 50 0.23 0.87 -4.67
C LEU A 50 -0.63 1.34 -3.50
N HIS A 51 -0.81 0.51 -2.47
CA HIS A 51 -1.55 0.89 -1.26
C HIS A 51 -0.64 1.42 -0.14
N ALA A 52 0.66 1.17 -0.23
CA ALA A 52 1.60 1.45 0.86
C ALA A 52 1.58 2.93 1.28
N PRO A 53 1.66 3.94 0.39
CA PRO A 53 1.64 5.34 0.80
C PRO A 53 0.39 5.72 1.63
N ALA A 54 -0.81 5.36 1.15
CA ALA A 54 -2.06 5.65 1.85
C ALA A 54 -2.13 4.95 3.21
N VAL A 55 -1.72 3.68 3.26
CA VAL A 55 -1.71 2.90 4.50
C VAL A 55 -0.72 3.47 5.51
N PHE A 56 0.50 3.82 5.11
CA PHE A 56 1.51 4.35 6.04
C PHE A 56 1.14 5.73 6.58
N ARG A 57 0.41 6.57 5.82
CA ARG A 57 -0.24 7.78 6.36
C ARG A 57 -1.25 7.42 7.45
N PHE A 58 -2.09 6.43 7.18
CA PHE A 58 -3.10 5.98 8.14
C PHE A 58 -2.47 5.35 9.39
N THR A 59 -1.43 4.53 9.28
CA THR A 59 -0.86 3.83 10.44
C THR A 59 0.08 4.67 11.29
N ALA A 60 0.58 5.80 10.77
CA ALA A 60 1.57 6.63 11.45
C ALA A 60 1.22 7.01 12.90
N PRO A 61 -0.02 7.37 13.26
CA PRO A 61 -0.36 7.70 14.65
C PRO A 61 -0.17 6.55 15.64
N ALA A 62 -0.09 5.29 15.18
CA ALA A 62 0.16 4.16 16.07
C ALA A 62 1.61 4.10 16.58
N ASN A 63 2.57 4.52 15.75
CA ASN A 63 3.98 4.64 16.16
C ASN A 63 4.73 5.60 15.21
N PRO A 64 4.62 6.92 15.43
CA PRO A 64 5.20 7.90 14.52
C PRO A 64 6.74 7.87 14.53
N GLU A 65 7.36 7.54 15.67
CA GLU A 65 8.82 7.40 15.78
C GLU A 65 9.35 6.28 14.88
N LEU A 66 8.68 5.13 14.84
CA LEU A 66 9.04 4.04 13.94
C LEU A 66 8.87 4.43 12.46
N HIS A 67 7.83 5.22 12.13
CA HIS A 67 7.65 5.71 10.76
C HIS A 67 8.76 6.68 10.35
N LEU A 68 9.17 7.60 11.23
CA LEU A 68 10.31 8.49 11.00
C LEU A 68 11.61 7.70 10.86
N TYR A 69 11.85 6.71 11.73
CA TYR A 69 13.02 5.84 11.63
C TYR A 69 13.11 5.15 10.26
N VAL A 70 12.02 4.55 9.79
CA VAL A 70 11.96 3.91 8.47
C VAL A 70 12.13 4.92 7.34
N ALA A 71 11.54 6.11 7.44
CA ALA A 71 11.73 7.18 6.46
C ALA A 71 13.22 7.59 6.36
N GLY A 72 13.91 7.69 7.49
CA GLY A 72 15.36 7.94 7.55
C GLY A 72 16.18 6.82 6.89
N LEU A 73 15.83 5.56 7.12
CA LEU A 73 16.46 4.42 6.42
C LEU A 73 16.24 4.46 4.89
N MET A 74 15.16 5.08 4.44
CA MET A 74 14.87 5.32 3.02
C MET A 74 15.55 6.57 2.46
N GLY A 75 16.29 7.32 3.28
CA GLY A 75 17.07 8.50 2.89
C GLY A 75 16.32 9.84 3.04
N ALA A 76 15.18 9.87 3.72
CA ALA A 76 14.49 11.13 4.04
C ALA A 76 15.18 11.85 5.21
N ASP A 77 15.23 13.19 5.17
CA ASP A 77 15.63 13.98 6.33
C ASP A 77 14.49 14.02 7.36
N THR A 78 14.79 13.53 8.56
CA THR A 78 13.85 13.43 9.69
C THR A 78 14.10 14.51 10.75
N SER A 79 15.12 15.35 10.56
CA SER A 79 15.54 16.38 11.52
C SER A 79 14.41 17.38 11.77
N GLY A 80 13.95 17.46 13.03
CA GLY A 80 12.91 18.41 13.43
C GLY A 80 11.51 18.11 12.86
N VAL A 81 11.29 16.93 12.26
CA VAL A 81 9.99 16.54 11.73
C VAL A 81 9.04 16.20 12.90
N PRO A 82 7.89 16.88 13.04
CA PRO A 82 6.97 16.59 14.12
C PRO A 82 6.30 15.22 13.91
N PRO A 83 5.97 14.47 14.99
CA PRO A 83 5.35 13.15 14.89
C PRO A 83 4.10 13.09 13.98
N ALA A 84 3.30 14.16 13.94
CA ALA A 84 2.11 14.25 13.10
C ALA A 84 2.40 14.23 11.58
N LYS A 85 3.65 14.47 11.16
CA LYS A 85 4.09 14.42 9.76
C LYS A 85 4.83 13.13 9.39
N ALA A 86 5.03 12.22 10.34
CA ALA A 86 5.75 10.98 10.13
C ALA A 86 5.15 10.12 8.99
N GLY A 87 3.83 10.04 8.93
CA GLY A 87 3.12 9.28 7.89
C GLY A 87 3.31 9.87 6.50
N GLU A 88 3.24 11.19 6.37
CA GLU A 88 3.46 11.87 5.09
C GLU A 88 4.91 11.71 4.62
N LEU A 89 5.88 11.84 5.53
CA LEU A 89 7.29 11.70 5.19
C LEU A 89 7.61 10.28 4.67
N LEU A 90 7.15 9.26 5.39
CA LEU A 90 7.36 7.87 4.97
C LEU A 90 6.61 7.56 3.67
N ALA A 91 5.36 8.00 3.54
CA ALA A 91 4.57 7.81 2.32
C ALA A 91 5.23 8.48 1.10
N GLY A 92 5.79 9.69 1.28
CA GLY A 92 6.57 10.39 0.26
C GLY A 92 7.83 9.61 -0.15
N ALA A 93 8.62 9.14 0.81
CA ALA A 93 9.81 8.33 0.53
C ALA A 93 9.48 7.04 -0.25
N ILE A 94 8.36 6.39 0.09
CA ILE A 94 7.86 5.21 -0.64
C ILE A 94 7.43 5.58 -2.05
N ALA A 95 6.65 6.65 -2.22
CA ALA A 95 6.20 7.13 -3.52
C ALA A 95 7.38 7.52 -4.42
N ASP A 96 8.41 8.15 -3.87
CA ASP A 96 9.64 8.49 -4.58
C ASP A 96 10.39 7.25 -5.07
N LEU A 97 10.52 6.22 -4.23
CA LEU A 97 11.12 4.95 -4.65
C LEU A 97 10.30 4.29 -5.76
N MET A 98 8.98 4.21 -5.60
CA MET A 98 8.06 3.67 -6.60
C MET A 98 8.23 4.38 -7.96
N ARG A 99 8.25 5.71 -7.96
CA ARG A 99 8.48 6.53 -9.15
C ARG A 99 9.82 6.24 -9.81
N ARG A 100 10.91 6.13 -9.03
CA ARG A 100 12.27 5.85 -9.53
C ARG A 100 12.39 4.49 -10.20
N VAL A 101 11.63 3.48 -9.76
CA VAL A 101 11.63 2.13 -10.35
C VAL A 101 10.57 1.94 -11.43
N GLY A 102 9.86 3.00 -11.84
CA GLY A 102 8.89 2.96 -12.93
C GLY A 102 7.55 2.29 -12.57
N MET A 103 7.14 2.37 -11.31
CA MET A 103 5.81 1.91 -10.89
C MET A 103 4.69 2.79 -11.48
N PRO A 104 3.50 2.21 -11.73
CA PRO A 104 2.33 3.01 -12.07
C PRO A 104 1.94 3.96 -10.92
N ASN A 105 1.41 5.12 -11.27
CA ASN A 105 0.97 6.12 -10.29
C ASN A 105 -0.43 5.79 -9.75
N GLY A 106 -0.49 4.86 -8.81
CA GLY A 106 -1.73 4.48 -8.13
C GLY A 106 -2.64 3.54 -8.93
N LEU A 107 -3.79 3.22 -8.33
CA LEU A 107 -4.79 2.30 -8.87
C LEU A 107 -5.41 2.79 -10.18
N ALA A 108 -5.51 4.11 -10.38
CA ALA A 108 -6.02 4.70 -11.61
C ALA A 108 -5.15 4.33 -12.83
N ALA A 109 -3.84 4.31 -12.65
CA ALA A 109 -2.89 3.97 -13.72
C ALA A 109 -2.94 2.48 -14.14
N ILE A 110 -3.58 1.63 -13.34
CA ILE A 110 -3.81 0.21 -13.65
C ILE A 110 -5.29 -0.10 -13.94
N GLY A 111 -6.09 0.93 -14.20
CA GLY A 111 -7.44 0.81 -14.74
C GLY A 111 -8.56 0.64 -13.72
N PHE A 112 -8.32 0.86 -12.43
CA PHE A 112 -9.37 0.98 -11.42
C PHE A 112 -9.84 2.43 -11.27
N GLY A 113 -11.06 2.62 -10.75
CA GLY A 113 -11.57 3.95 -10.42
C GLY A 113 -12.44 3.96 -9.17
N PRO A 114 -12.97 5.13 -8.78
CA PRO A 114 -13.84 5.26 -7.60
C PRO A 114 -15.04 4.32 -7.60
N GLY A 115 -15.60 4.00 -8.77
CA GLY A 115 -16.71 3.06 -8.91
C GLY A 115 -16.37 1.60 -8.58
N ASP A 116 -15.09 1.25 -8.44
CA ASP A 116 -14.65 -0.08 -8.03
C ASP A 116 -14.50 -0.22 -6.51
N VAL A 117 -14.45 0.89 -5.76
CA VAL A 117 -14.04 0.93 -4.35
C VAL A 117 -14.90 0.02 -3.48
N ASP A 118 -16.23 0.02 -3.64
CA ASP A 118 -17.10 -0.82 -2.83
C ASP A 118 -16.81 -2.32 -3.02
N LYS A 119 -16.50 -2.74 -4.25
CA LYS A 119 -16.11 -4.14 -4.55
C LYS A 119 -14.74 -4.46 -3.95
N LEU A 120 -13.79 -3.53 -4.06
CA LEU A 120 -12.45 -3.70 -3.49
C LEU A 120 -12.49 -3.81 -1.95
N VAL A 121 -13.33 -3.01 -1.30
CA VAL A 121 -13.58 -3.08 0.15
C VAL A 121 -14.20 -4.43 0.51
N ALA A 122 -15.26 -4.84 -0.20
CA ALA A 122 -15.92 -6.13 0.03
C ALA A 122 -14.96 -7.32 -0.12
N GLY A 123 -14.02 -7.26 -1.06
CA GLY A 123 -12.99 -8.29 -1.22
C GLY A 123 -11.87 -8.25 -0.16
N THR A 124 -11.68 -7.10 0.50
CA THR A 124 -10.66 -6.92 1.55
C THR A 124 -11.16 -7.34 2.94
N LEU A 125 -12.43 -7.08 3.26
CA LEU A 125 -13.01 -7.33 4.59
C LEU A 125 -12.82 -8.79 5.10
N PRO A 126 -13.00 -9.84 4.27
CA PRO A 126 -12.82 -11.23 4.70
C PRO A 126 -11.36 -11.61 5.01
N GLN A 127 -10.38 -10.76 4.67
CA GLN A 127 -8.94 -11.05 4.78
C GLN A 127 -8.42 -10.87 6.23
N HIS A 128 -9.12 -11.48 7.20
CA HIS A 128 -8.90 -11.28 8.64
C HIS A 128 -7.47 -11.57 9.11
N ARG A 129 -6.76 -12.49 8.45
CA ARG A 129 -5.37 -12.82 8.80
C ARG A 129 -4.41 -11.63 8.67
N VAL A 130 -4.71 -10.69 7.77
CA VAL A 130 -3.88 -9.51 7.53
C VAL A 130 -4.56 -8.23 8.02
N THR A 131 -5.88 -8.10 7.91
CA THR A 131 -6.57 -6.88 8.39
C THR A 131 -6.50 -6.72 9.90
N LYS A 132 -6.56 -7.82 10.67
CA LYS A 132 -6.45 -7.78 12.14
C LYS A 132 -5.03 -7.50 12.65
N LEU A 133 -4.01 -7.61 11.81
CA LEU A 133 -2.62 -7.28 12.15
C LEU A 133 -2.30 -5.79 11.94
N SER A 134 -3.27 -5.00 11.44
CA SER A 134 -3.12 -3.55 11.37
C SER A 134 -2.89 -2.97 12.78
N PRO A 135 -1.92 -2.07 12.97
CA PRO A 135 -1.67 -1.44 14.28
C PRO A 135 -2.77 -0.43 14.65
N ARG A 136 -3.73 -0.18 13.75
CA ARG A 136 -4.94 0.60 14.00
C ARG A 136 -6.17 -0.20 13.59
N PRO A 137 -7.30 -0.11 14.33
CA PRO A 137 -8.56 -0.67 13.89
C PRO A 137 -8.93 -0.18 12.50
N ILE A 138 -9.44 -1.08 11.66
CA ILE A 138 -9.86 -0.76 10.29
C ILE A 138 -11.30 -1.24 10.09
N ASP A 139 -12.14 -0.38 9.53
CA ASP A 139 -13.50 -0.69 9.12
C ASP A 139 -13.69 -0.44 7.62
N ALA A 140 -14.91 -0.65 7.13
CA ALA A 140 -15.24 -0.49 5.72
C ALA A 140 -15.03 0.96 5.24
N GLU A 141 -15.38 1.96 6.05
CA GLU A 141 -15.25 3.38 5.67
C GLU A 141 -13.78 3.82 5.61
N ALA A 142 -12.96 3.36 6.55
CA ALA A 142 -11.52 3.58 6.51
C ALA A 142 -10.89 2.87 5.29
N LEU A 143 -11.32 1.65 4.94
CA LEU A 143 -10.87 0.98 3.72
C LEU A 143 -11.28 1.74 2.46
N LYS A 144 -12.50 2.28 2.38
CA LYS A 144 -12.94 3.13 1.26
C LYS A 144 -12.00 4.31 1.09
N LYS A 145 -11.71 5.02 2.18
CA LYS A 145 -10.78 6.15 2.16
C LYS A 145 -9.38 5.71 1.69
N LEU A 146 -8.86 4.60 2.20
CA LEU A 146 -7.56 4.08 1.79
C LEU A 146 -7.49 3.72 0.30
N PHE A 147 -8.55 3.12 -0.27
CA PHE A 147 -8.60 2.84 -1.70
C PHE A 147 -8.67 4.13 -2.53
N LEU A 148 -9.46 5.11 -2.11
CA LEU A 148 -9.54 6.42 -2.76
C LEU A 148 -8.19 7.15 -2.71
N ASP A 149 -7.52 7.15 -1.55
CA ASP A 149 -6.18 7.73 -1.36
C ASP A 149 -5.08 6.95 -2.13
N SER A 150 -5.37 5.72 -2.58
CA SER A 150 -4.47 4.90 -3.42
C SER A 150 -4.73 5.07 -4.91
N MET A 151 -5.71 5.87 -5.33
CA MET A 151 -5.98 6.11 -6.76
C MET A 151 -4.81 6.81 -7.43
N THR A 152 -4.15 7.72 -6.71
CA THR A 152 -2.95 8.45 -7.13
C THR A 152 -1.95 8.46 -5.98
N CYS A 153 -0.70 8.09 -6.24
CA CYS A 153 0.34 8.02 -5.20
C CYS A 153 1.22 9.27 -5.12
N TRP A 154 1.37 10.03 -6.22
CA TRP A 154 2.12 11.29 -6.31
C TRP A 154 1.55 12.23 -7.37
#